data_AF-A0A3A4NM93-F1
#
_entry.id   AF-A0A3A4NM93-F1
#
_cell.length_a   1.000
_cell.length_b   1.000
_cell.length_c   1.000
_cell.angle_alpha   90.00
_cell.angle_beta   90.00
_cell.angle_gamma   90.00
#
_symmetry.space_group_name_H-M   'P 1'
#
loop_
_entity.id
_entity.type
_entity.pdbx_description
1 polymer ?
#
loop_
_entity_poly.entity_id
_entity_poly.type
_entity_poly.pdbx_seq_one_letter_code
_entity_poly.pdbx_strand_id
1 'polypeptide(L)'
;MGGAHMKMLSGFNHNIKFRGKVYHVQTEDGGKENPKVITHVFHGGVILDSVRQAYDDILGQPQWQSTLKERMKAQHLEEIRRVLAGDIAAPDEEPGER
;
A
#
# COMPACT_ATOMS: atom_id res chain seq x y z
N MET A 1 13.74 4.20 30.67
CA MET A 1 13.14 5.22 29.79
C MET A 1 12.48 4.49 28.63
N GLY A 2 11.16 4.29 28.69
CA GLY A 2 10.45 3.58 27.63
C GLY A 2 10.46 4.44 26.37
N GLY A 3 11.11 3.94 25.31
CA GLY A 3 11.01 4.56 24.00
C GLY A 3 9.54 4.71 23.65
N ALA A 4 9.10 5.94 23.42
CA ALA A 4 7.76 6.18 22.93
C ALA A 4 7.67 5.45 21.58
N HIS A 5 7.03 4.29 21.56
CA HIS A 5 6.64 3.65 20.31
C HIS A 5 5.75 4.64 19.59
N MET A 6 6.35 5.39 18.67
CA MET A 6 5.66 6.37 17.85
C MET A 6 4.61 5.56 17.08
N LYS A 7 3.34 5.77 17.44
CA LYS A 7 2.24 4.88 17.05
C LYS A 7 2.00 5.01 15.55
N MET A 8 2.61 4.12 14.77
CA MET A 8 2.33 3.98 13.34
C MET A 8 0.83 3.76 13.17
N LEU A 9 0.26 4.36 12.12
CA LEU A 9 -1.14 4.15 11.81
C LEU A 9 -1.34 2.74 11.27
N SER A 10 -2.47 2.13 11.63
CA SER A 10 -2.85 0.82 11.07
C SER A 10 -2.97 0.94 9.56
N GLY A 11 -2.23 0.07 8.87
CA GLY A 11 -2.26 -0.04 7.41
C GLY A 11 -3.58 -0.58 6.86
N PHE A 12 -3.66 -0.66 5.53
CA PHE A 12 -4.77 -1.26 4.80
C PHE A 12 -4.30 -2.52 4.10
N ASN A 13 -5.09 -3.60 4.13
CA ASN A 13 -4.79 -4.83 3.44
C ASN A 13 -6.06 -5.38 2.79
N HIS A 14 -6.03 -5.59 1.48
CA HIS A 14 -7.14 -6.16 0.72
C HIS A 14 -6.65 -7.21 -0.27
N ASN A 15 -7.48 -8.23 -0.51
CA ASN A 15 -7.24 -9.20 -1.57
C ASN A 15 -8.27 -8.96 -2.68
N ILE A 16 -7.78 -8.67 -3.88
CA ILE A 16 -8.57 -8.29 -5.03
C ILE A 16 -8.52 -9.43 -6.04
N LYS A 17 -9.70 -9.97 -6.39
CA LYS A 17 -9.83 -10.98 -7.44
C LYS A 17 -10.05 -10.28 -8.78
N PHE A 18 -9.15 -10.51 -9.74
CA PHE A 18 -9.26 -9.94 -11.08
C PHE A 18 -8.69 -10.91 -12.12
N ARG A 19 -9.45 -11.18 -13.20
CA ARG A 19 -9.08 -12.09 -14.30
C ARG A 19 -8.55 -13.47 -13.83
N GLY A 20 -9.20 -14.06 -12.82
CA GLY A 20 -8.84 -15.37 -12.28
C GLY A 20 -7.62 -15.37 -11.34
N LYS A 21 -6.95 -14.23 -11.14
CA LYS A 21 -5.80 -14.07 -10.24
C LYS A 21 -6.21 -13.32 -8.96
N VAL A 22 -5.52 -13.60 -7.85
CA VAL A 22 -5.68 -12.88 -6.57
C VAL A 22 -4.51 -11.94 -6.38
N TYR A 23 -4.79 -10.65 -6.31
CA TYR A 23 -3.81 -9.60 -6.03
C TYR A 23 -3.94 -9.18 -4.57
N HIS A 24 -2.81 -8.98 -3.91
CA HIS A 24 -2.75 -8.47 -2.55
C HIS A 24 -2.31 -7.01 -2.62
N VAL A 25 -3.14 -6.11 -2.11
CA VAL A 25 -2.82 -4.69 -1.99
C VAL A 25 -2.61 -4.40 -0.51
N GLN A 26 -1.44 -3.90 -0.15
CA GLN A 26 -1.06 -3.59 1.22
C GLN A 26 -0.53 -2.17 1.31
N THR A 27 -1.04 -1.36 2.24
CA THR A 27 -0.56 0.00 2.50
C THR A 27 -0.06 0.10 3.93
N GLU A 28 1.13 0.66 4.12
CA GLU A 28 1.82 0.79 5.39
C GLU A 28 2.27 2.24 5.64
N ASP A 29 2.29 2.62 6.91
CA ASP A 29 2.84 3.88 7.41
C ASP A 29 4.28 3.66 7.91
N GLY A 30 5.24 4.40 7.35
CA GLY A 30 6.63 4.38 7.79
C GLY A 30 6.91 5.11 9.12
N GLY A 31 5.89 5.75 9.69
CA GLY A 31 5.97 6.51 10.94
C GLY A 31 6.73 7.84 10.80
N LYS A 32 6.73 8.64 11.86
CA LYS A 32 7.34 9.98 11.84
C LYS A 32 8.85 9.98 11.55
N GLU A 33 9.55 8.90 11.87
CA GLU A 33 11.00 8.77 11.62
C GLU A 33 11.30 8.55 10.13
N ASN A 34 10.36 7.97 9.40
CA ASN A 34 10.41 7.82 7.95
C ASN A 34 9.02 8.13 7.38
N PRO A 35 8.66 9.43 7.25
CA PRO A 35 7.29 9.86 6.99
C PRO A 35 6.87 9.60 5.55
N LYS A 36 6.65 8.33 5.25
CA LYS A 36 6.30 7.80 3.93
C LYS A 36 5.18 6.79 4.08
N VAL A 37 4.16 6.92 3.24
CA VAL A 37 3.18 5.88 2.99
C VAL A 37 3.69 5.02 1.85
N ILE A 38 3.68 3.71 2.05
CA ILE A 38 4.10 2.76 1.02
C ILE A 38 2.91 1.86 0.73
N THR A 39 2.56 1.70 -0.54
CA THR A 39 1.59 0.70 -0.99
C THR A 39 2.27 -0.28 -1.91
N HIS A 40 2.08 -1.56 -1.64
CA HIS A 40 2.56 -2.67 -2.44
C HIS A 40 1.38 -3.41 -3.05
N VAL A 41 1.49 -3.72 -4.34
CA VAL A 41 0.64 -4.69 -5.00
C VAL A 41 1.49 -5.92 -5.30
N PHE A 42 1.08 -7.09 -4.81
CA PHE A 42 1.81 -8.33 -5.03
C PHE A 42 0.88 -9.49 -5.39
N HIS A 43 1.45 -10.46 -6.12
CA HIS A 43 0.79 -11.69 -6.54
C HIS A 43 1.76 -12.85 -6.36
N GLY A 44 1.34 -13.94 -5.73
CA GLY A 44 2.18 -15.14 -5.58
C GLY A 44 3.52 -14.89 -4.84
N GLY A 45 3.62 -13.85 -4.02
CA GLY A 45 4.86 -13.46 -3.34
C GLY A 45 5.78 -12.52 -4.14
N VAL A 46 5.40 -12.15 -5.38
CA VAL A 46 6.14 -11.19 -6.21
C VAL A 46 5.47 -9.82 -6.15
N ILE A 47 6.26 -8.78 -5.92
CA ILE A 47 5.80 -7.39 -5.99
C ILE A 47 5.63 -6.99 -7.46
N LEU A 48 4.41 -6.60 -7.83
CA LEU A 48 4.05 -6.14 -9.17
C LEU A 48 4.11 -4.62 -9.31
N ASP A 49 3.72 -3.89 -8.26
CA ASP A 49 3.77 -2.43 -8.23
C ASP A 49 4.07 -1.93 -6.80
N SER A 50 4.59 -0.72 -6.70
CA SER A 50 4.96 -0.10 -5.43
C SER A 50 4.90 1.41 -5.54
N VAL A 51 3.94 2.00 -4.83
CA VAL A 51 3.79 3.45 -4.73
C VAL A 51 4.30 3.93 -3.38
N ARG A 52 5.07 5.02 -3.39
CA ARG A 52 5.64 5.64 -2.20
C ARG A 52 5.33 7.12 -2.21
N GLN A 53 4.68 7.60 -1.16
CA GLN A 53 4.36 9.01 -1.02
C GLN A 53 4.84 9.53 0.33
N ALA A 54 5.65 10.59 0.30
CA ALA A 54 6.07 11.27 1.52
C ALA A 54 4.93 12.11 2.10
N TYR A 55 4.93 12.29 3.42
CA TYR A 55 3.93 13.05 4.15
C TYR A 55 4.54 14.03 5.16
N ASP A 56 5.83 14.35 5.03
CA ASP A 56 6.49 15.36 5.85
C ASP A 56 5.77 16.72 5.84
N ASP A 57 5.09 17.08 4.75
CA ASP A 57 4.32 18.33 4.62
C ASP A 57 3.16 18.44 5.63
N ILE A 58 2.58 17.32 6.06
CA ILE A 58 1.42 17.34 6.98
C ILE A 58 1.81 17.19 8.43
N LEU A 59 3.03 16.78 8.76
CA LEU A 59 3.46 16.49 10.14
C LEU A 59 3.28 17.67 11.12
N GLY A 60 3.34 18.90 10.62
CA GLY A 60 3.14 20.11 11.40
C GLY A 60 1.68 20.48 11.68
N GLN A 61 0.71 19.79 11.07
CA GLN A 61 -0.70 20.14 11.19
C GLN A 61 -1.32 19.59 12.48
N PRO A 62 -2.17 20.37 13.18
CA PRO A 62 -3.04 19.82 14.21
C PRO A 62 -3.98 18.85 13.50
N GLN A 63 -3.89 17.56 13.81
CA GLN A 63 -4.62 16.46 13.15
C GLN A 63 -3.97 15.78 11.93
N TRP A 64 -2.64 15.91 11.75
CA TRP A 64 -1.90 15.23 10.69
C TRP A 64 -2.18 13.72 10.57
N GLN A 65 -2.49 13.00 11.66
CA GLN A 65 -2.81 11.57 11.64
C GLN A 65 -4.11 11.27 10.87
N SER A 66 -5.12 12.12 10.98
CA SER A 66 -6.37 11.94 10.23
C SER A 66 -6.12 12.15 8.74
N THR A 67 -5.42 13.24 8.39
CA THR A 67 -5.00 13.55 7.03
C THR A 67 -4.15 12.42 6.42
N LEU A 68 -3.22 11.87 7.21
CA LEU A 68 -2.39 10.74 6.79
C LEU A 68 -3.25 9.50 6.52
N LYS A 69 -4.19 9.16 7.41
CA LYS A 69 -5.09 8.02 7.22
C LYS A 69 -5.92 8.14 5.94
N GLU A 70 -6.39 9.35 5.63
CA GLU A 70 -7.11 9.63 4.39
C GLU A 70 -6.22 9.48 3.15
N ARG A 71 -4.98 10.00 3.20
CA ARG A 71 -3.99 9.79 2.12
C ARG A 71 -3.66 8.31 1.92
N MET A 72 -3.42 7.57 3.00
CA MET A 72 -3.18 6.12 2.95
C MET A 72 -4.36 5.39 2.30
N LYS A 73 -5.60 5.74 2.67
CA LYS A 73 -6.80 5.15 2.08
C LYS A 73 -6.95 5.52 0.60
N ALA A 74 -6.68 6.76 0.23
CA ALA A 74 -6.75 7.22 -1.16
C ALA A 74 -5.75 6.47 -2.04
N GLN A 75 -4.48 6.43 -1.64
CA GLN A 75 -3.42 5.67 -2.33
C GLN A 75 -3.78 4.18 -2.44
N HIS A 76 -4.28 3.58 -1.36
CA HIS A 76 -4.70 2.18 -1.37
C HIS A 76 -5.82 1.89 -2.39
N LEU A 77 -6.85 2.75 -2.42
CA LEU A 77 -7.97 2.59 -3.35
C LEU A 77 -7.56 2.85 -4.80
N GLU A 78 -6.59 3.75 -5.04
CA GLU A 78 -6.03 3.99 -6.36
C GLU A 78 -5.30 2.75 -6.90
N GLU A 79 -4.48 2.10 -6.07
CA GLU A 79 -3.81 0.86 -6.45
C GLU A 79 -4.80 -0.27 -6.73
N ILE A 80 -5.87 -0.40 -5.94
CA ILE A 80 -6.97 -1.33 -6.24
C ILE A 80 -7.61 -1.02 -7.59
N ARG A 81 -7.86 0.26 -7.91
CA ARG A 81 -8.42 0.65 -9.22
C ARG A 81 -7.49 0.28 -10.36
N ARG A 82 -6.18 0.49 -10.23
CA ARG A 82 -5.19 0.11 -11.25
C ARG A 82 -5.16 -1.41 -11.49
N VAL A 83 -5.30 -2.21 -10.42
CA VAL A 83 -5.46 -3.67 -10.55
C VAL A 83 -6.74 -4.01 -11.33
N LEU A 84 -7.88 -3.40 -10.97
CA LEU A 84 -9.17 -3.66 -11.61
C LEU A 84 -9.27 -3.11 -13.05
N ALA A 85 -8.51 -2.08 -13.38
CA ALA A 85 -8.37 -1.56 -14.74
C ALA A 85 -7.47 -2.45 -15.61
N GLY A 86 -6.66 -3.31 -14.98
CA GLY A 86 -5.69 -4.17 -15.66
C GLY A 86 -4.36 -3.48 -15.98
N ASP A 87 -4.10 -2.29 -15.42
CA ASP A 87 -2.81 -1.59 -15.51
C ASP A 87 -1.70 -2.35 -14.77
N ILE A 88 -2.08 -3.09 -13.71
CA ILE A 88 -1.19 -3.96 -12.95
C ILE A 88 -1.59 -5.39 -13.24
N ALA A 89 -0.76 -6.09 -14.00
CA ALA A 89 -0.97 -7.49 -14.33
C ALA A 89 0.16 -8.33 -13.74
N ALA A 90 -0.20 -9.43 -13.10
CA ALA A 90 0.79 -10.45 -12.79
C ALA A 90 1.30 -11.05 -14.09
N PRO A 91 2.60 -11.39 -14.20
CA PRO A 91 3.11 -12.12 -15.34
C PRO A 91 2.22 -13.34 -15.58
N ASP A 92 2.00 -13.67 -16.85
CA ASP A 92 1.39 -14.96 -17.16
C ASP A 92 2.32 -16.00 -16.56
N GLU A 93 1.82 -16.80 -15.61
CA GLU A 93 2.52 -18.01 -15.28
C GLU A 93 2.48 -18.80 -16.59
N GLU A 94 3.60 -18.84 -17.31
CA GLU A 94 3.75 -19.86 -18.36
C GLU A 94 3.35 -21.17 -17.67
N PRO A 95 2.34 -21.90 -18.18
CA PRO A 95 1.97 -23.17 -17.59
C PRO A 95 3.25 -23.97 -17.53
N GLY A 96 3.72 -24.26 -16.32
CA GLY A 96 4.93 -25.01 -16.12
C GLY A 96 4.81 -26.28 -16.95
N GLU A 97 5.59 -26.36 -18.02
CA GLU A 97 5.74 -27.58 -18.77
C GLU A 97 6.52 -28.52 -17.86
N ARG A 98 5.78 -29.31 -17.06
CA ARG A 98 6.05 -30.69 -16.63
C ARG A 98 5.08 -31.17 -15.55
#